data_AF-A0A8K0CZG6-F1
#
_entry.id   AF-A0A8K0CZG6-F1
#
_cell.length_a   1.000
_cell.length_b   1.000
_cell.length_c   1.000
_cell.angle_alpha   90.00
_cell.angle_beta   90.00
_cell.angle_gamma   90.00
#
_symmetry.space_group_name_H-M   'P 1'
#
loop_
_entity.id
_entity.type
_entity.pdbx_description
1 polymer ?
#
loop_
_entity_poly.entity_id
_entity_poly.type
_entity_poly.pdbx_seq_one_letter_code
_entity_poly.pdbx_strand_id
1 'polypeptide(L)'
;MKVQNDIIHLQPNEFLIDPEKELHSHASISEKNYKAIESHKESILCDIKNALGVSSQCNDLFHKFLQVKYENVKSKYLDHEQKMQINSLVGAIQKKKKSVENLEKELKDLEFKYEKLKNEIKHEEKENQMSAELFHKAVKYFTTYFQYIIEEIHSDEDNYTVKINFIIEGKLSQHPIRFIFDSKIDTLINFHAGALLTTQQHDILFNRFKETHNLPALFFTLRYSALQKHVK
;
A
#
# COMPACT_ATOMS: atom_id res chain seq x y z
N MET A 1 40.02 -2.98 -50.83
CA MET A 1 40.53 -2.47 -49.53
C MET A 1 41.17 -1.11 -49.80
N LYS A 2 40.80 0.02 -49.20
CA LYS A 2 39.89 0.36 -48.11
C LYS A 2 39.28 1.72 -48.48
N VAL A 3 37.96 1.86 -48.44
CA VAL A 3 37.32 3.18 -48.43
C VAL A 3 37.18 3.58 -46.96
N GLN A 4 37.71 4.76 -46.62
CA GLN A 4 37.69 5.33 -45.28
C GLN A 4 36.24 5.52 -44.79
N ASN A 5 35.97 4.99 -43.59
CA ASN A 5 34.79 5.31 -42.81
C ASN A 5 35.05 6.61 -42.06
N ASP A 6 34.44 7.71 -42.50
CA ASP A 6 34.28 8.89 -41.67
C ASP A 6 33.03 8.72 -40.81
N ILE A 7 33.26 8.41 -39.53
CA ILE A 7 32.23 8.38 -38.50
C ILE A 7 31.96 9.84 -38.09
N ILE A 8 30.81 10.37 -38.50
CA ILE A 8 30.30 11.63 -37.98
C ILE A 8 29.74 11.36 -36.58
N HIS A 9 30.43 11.88 -35.56
CA HIS A 9 29.88 12.00 -34.21
C HIS A 9 28.75 13.05 -34.21
N LEU A 10 27.50 12.60 -34.21
CA LEU A 10 26.36 13.45 -33.87
C LEU A 10 26.16 13.41 -32.35
N GLN A 11 26.27 14.57 -31.72
CA GLN A 11 25.95 14.75 -30.30
C GLN A 11 24.43 14.57 -30.09
N PRO A 12 24.00 13.85 -29.04
CA PRO A 12 22.60 13.75 -28.68
C PRO A 12 22.24 14.95 -27.80
N ASN A 13 21.51 15.93 -28.35
CA ASN A 13 20.53 16.76 -27.66
C ASN A 13 20.25 18.02 -28.46
N GLU A 14 19.23 17.97 -29.32
CA GLU A 14 18.33 19.07 -29.68
C GLU A 14 17.22 18.43 -30.53
N PHE A 15 15.99 18.95 -30.48
CA PHE A 15 14.74 18.34 -30.99
C PHE A 15 14.01 17.35 -30.05
N LEU A 16 13.72 17.78 -28.81
CA LEU A 16 12.45 17.40 -28.20
C LEU A 16 11.34 18.19 -28.93
N ILE A 17 10.58 17.52 -29.81
CA ILE A 17 9.32 18.05 -30.33
C ILE A 17 8.24 17.73 -29.28
N ASP A 18 7.58 18.77 -28.79
CA ASP A 18 6.49 18.69 -27.82
C ASP A 18 5.20 18.18 -28.53
N PRO A 19 4.75 16.94 -28.28
CA PRO A 19 3.65 16.33 -29.02
C PRO A 19 2.32 17.09 -28.89
N GLU A 20 2.11 17.82 -27.78
CA GLU A 20 0.90 18.61 -27.56
C GLU A 20 0.86 19.85 -28.47
N LYS A 21 2.02 20.48 -28.70
CA LYS A 21 2.14 21.62 -29.62
C LYS A 21 1.92 21.21 -31.07
N GLU A 22 2.40 20.05 -31.46
CA GLU A 22 2.20 19.52 -32.82
C GLU A 22 0.72 19.17 -33.05
N LEU A 23 0.06 18.54 -32.07
CA LEU A 23 -1.37 18.21 -32.14
C LEU A 23 -2.26 19.46 -32.23
N HIS A 24 -1.96 20.51 -31.44
CA HIS A 24 -2.67 21.79 -31.50
C HIS A 24 -2.46 22.52 -32.84
N SER A 25 -1.25 22.45 -33.40
CA SER A 25 -0.96 22.99 -34.72
C SER A 25 -1.79 22.30 -35.82
N HIS A 26 -1.84 20.97 -35.80
CA HIS A 26 -2.64 20.20 -36.75
C HIS A 26 -4.15 20.46 -36.62
N ALA A 27 -4.67 20.57 -35.39
CA ALA A 27 -6.07 20.92 -35.15
C ALA A 27 -6.42 22.31 -35.72
N SER A 28 -5.55 23.31 -35.50
CA SER A 28 -5.74 24.67 -36.00
C SER A 28 -5.71 24.75 -37.53
N ILE A 29 -4.77 24.03 -38.17
CA ILE A 29 -4.68 23.96 -39.64
C ILE A 29 -5.92 23.27 -40.21
N SER A 30 -6.39 22.19 -39.58
CA SER A 30 -7.59 21.47 -40.02
C SER A 30 -8.85 22.34 -39.92
N GLU A 31 -8.98 23.15 -38.86
CA GLU A 31 -10.12 24.06 -38.70
C GLU A 31 -10.11 25.20 -39.74
N LYS A 32 -8.93 25.75 -40.05
CA LYS A 32 -8.77 26.75 -41.14
C LYS A 32 -9.13 26.16 -42.49
N ASN A 33 -8.67 24.94 -42.78
CA ASN A 33 -8.99 24.26 -44.04
C ASN A 33 -10.50 23.97 -44.15
N TYR A 34 -11.15 23.56 -43.07
CA TYR A 34 -12.59 23.35 -43.05
C TYR A 34 -13.37 24.63 -43.35
N LYS A 35 -13.00 25.75 -42.72
CA LYS A 35 -13.63 27.07 -42.98
C LYS A 35 -13.40 27.55 -44.42
N ALA A 36 -12.22 27.32 -44.98
CA ALA A 36 -11.93 27.66 -46.37
C ALA A 36 -12.78 26.84 -47.36
N ILE A 37 -12.98 25.54 -47.09
CA ILE A 37 -13.83 24.66 -47.91
C ILE A 37 -15.30 25.11 -47.85
N GLU A 38 -15.83 25.43 -46.67
CA GLU A 38 -17.20 25.95 -46.53
C GLU A 38 -17.38 27.29 -47.25
N SER A 39 -16.41 28.20 -47.12
CA SER A 39 -16.45 29.48 -47.85
C SER A 39 -16.42 29.28 -49.37
N HIS A 40 -15.63 28.32 -49.87
CA HIS A 40 -15.54 28.05 -51.31
C HIS A 40 -16.82 27.39 -51.84
N LYS A 41 -17.45 26.52 -51.05
CA LYS A 41 -18.77 25.94 -51.34
C LYS A 41 -19.85 27.00 -51.48
N GLU A 42 -19.90 27.98 -50.57
CA GLU A 42 -20.86 29.09 -50.65
C GLU A 42 -20.62 29.98 -51.88
N SER A 43 -19.35 30.23 -52.24
CA SER A 43 -19.00 30.95 -53.46
C SER A 43 -19.49 30.22 -54.72
N ILE A 44 -19.20 28.92 -54.84
CA ILE A 44 -19.63 28.09 -55.98
C ILE A 44 -21.16 28.06 -56.07
N LEU A 45 -21.87 27.95 -54.94
CA LEU A 45 -23.32 27.98 -54.92
C LEU A 45 -23.88 29.34 -55.37
N CYS A 46 -23.22 30.44 -55.02
CA CYS A 46 -23.59 31.78 -55.47
C CYS A 46 -23.38 31.95 -56.99
N ASP A 47 -22.22 31.50 -57.50
CA ASP A 47 -21.88 31.57 -58.92
C ASP A 47 -22.82 30.71 -59.77
N ILE A 48 -23.19 29.52 -59.28
CA ILE A 48 -24.17 28.64 -59.95
C ILE A 48 -25.57 29.28 -59.95
N LYS A 49 -25.99 29.90 -58.84
CA LYS A 49 -27.29 30.62 -58.77
C LYS A 49 -27.34 31.78 -59.75
N ASN A 50 -26.25 32.53 -59.88
CA ASN A 50 -26.12 33.66 -60.80
C ASN A 50 -26.06 33.20 -62.26
N ALA A 51 -25.30 32.13 -62.56
CA ALA A 51 -25.16 31.59 -63.91
C ALA A 51 -26.43 30.94 -64.46
N LEU A 52 -27.31 30.42 -63.59
CA LEU A 52 -28.54 29.72 -63.98
C LEU A 52 -29.79 30.61 -64.00
N GLY A 53 -29.71 31.89 -63.57
CA GLY A 53 -30.84 32.84 -63.65
C GLY A 53 -32.10 32.38 -62.90
N VAL A 54 -31.92 31.71 -61.76
CA VAL A 54 -32.98 30.95 -61.08
C VAL A 54 -33.83 31.83 -60.16
N SER A 55 -35.11 32.02 -60.51
CA SER A 55 -36.16 32.49 -59.59
C SER A 55 -36.62 31.35 -58.67
N SER A 56 -37.31 31.69 -57.57
CA SER A 56 -37.62 30.82 -56.43
C SER A 56 -38.25 29.44 -56.72
N GLN A 57 -38.80 29.20 -57.92
CA GLN A 57 -39.34 27.89 -58.33
C GLN A 57 -38.27 26.86 -58.73
N CYS A 58 -37.07 27.27 -59.13
CA CYS A 58 -35.98 26.33 -59.44
C CYS A 58 -35.17 25.91 -58.19
N ASN A 59 -35.34 26.60 -57.05
CA ASN A 59 -34.70 26.21 -55.78
C ASN A 59 -35.17 24.82 -55.32
N ASP A 60 -36.45 24.48 -55.47
CA ASP A 60 -36.96 23.17 -55.03
C ASP A 60 -36.47 22.02 -55.90
N LEU A 61 -36.31 22.23 -57.21
CA LEU A 61 -35.75 21.25 -58.12
C LEU A 61 -34.24 21.10 -57.94
N PHE A 62 -33.54 22.19 -57.70
CA PHE A 62 -32.10 22.18 -57.39
C PHE A 62 -31.82 21.53 -56.04
N HIS A 63 -32.63 21.82 -55.01
CA HIS A 63 -32.55 21.16 -53.70
C HIS A 63 -32.90 19.68 -53.79
N LYS A 64 -33.94 19.28 -54.54
CA LYS A 64 -34.24 17.85 -54.78
C LYS A 64 -33.13 17.15 -55.55
N PHE A 65 -32.56 17.79 -56.58
CA PHE A 65 -31.44 17.23 -57.34
C PHE A 65 -30.17 17.10 -56.48
N LEU A 66 -29.85 18.11 -55.68
CA LEU A 66 -28.76 18.07 -54.72
C LEU A 66 -29.00 17.06 -53.61
N GLN A 67 -30.24 16.88 -53.12
CA GLN A 67 -30.58 15.89 -52.12
C GLN A 67 -30.50 14.46 -52.68
N VAL A 68 -30.93 14.23 -53.93
CA VAL A 68 -30.76 12.95 -54.62
C VAL A 68 -29.29 12.68 -54.92
N LYS A 69 -28.50 13.69 -55.28
CA LYS A 69 -27.05 13.58 -55.45
C LYS A 69 -26.33 13.37 -54.12
N TYR A 70 -26.75 14.05 -53.05
CA TYR A 70 -26.19 13.92 -51.71
C TYR A 70 -26.53 12.56 -51.10
N GLU A 71 -27.75 12.05 -51.25
CA GLU A 71 -28.14 10.70 -50.84
C GLU A 71 -27.44 9.64 -51.71
N ASN A 72 -27.26 9.87 -53.03
CA ASN A 72 -26.45 9.00 -53.90
C ASN A 72 -24.95 9.08 -53.60
N VAL A 73 -24.43 10.19 -53.08
CA VAL A 73 -23.03 10.36 -52.65
C VAL A 73 -22.86 9.75 -51.26
N LYS A 74 -23.78 9.97 -50.32
CA LYS A 74 -23.80 9.35 -48.99
C LYS A 74 -23.97 7.83 -49.05
N SER A 75 -24.69 7.31 -50.05
CA SER A 75 -24.78 5.87 -50.34
C SER A 75 -23.56 5.33 -51.12
N LYS A 76 -22.80 6.19 -51.83
CA LYS A 76 -21.58 5.82 -52.57
C LYS A 76 -20.25 6.05 -51.82
N TYR A 77 -20.21 6.89 -50.78
CA TYR A 77 -18.95 7.34 -50.14
C TYR A 77 -18.80 6.89 -48.68
N LEU A 78 -19.82 6.27 -48.09
CA LEU A 78 -19.63 5.40 -46.93
C LEU A 78 -19.90 3.98 -47.40
N ASP A 79 -18.83 3.31 -47.82
CA ASP A 79 -18.90 1.88 -48.09
C ASP A 79 -19.48 1.18 -46.85
N HIS A 80 -20.29 0.14 -47.09
CA HIS A 80 -20.86 -0.68 -46.02
C HIS A 80 -19.79 -1.10 -45.01
N GLU A 81 -18.58 -1.37 -45.51
CA GLU A 81 -17.39 -1.68 -44.72
C GLU A 81 -17.00 -0.56 -43.73
N GLN A 82 -16.98 0.70 -44.16
CA GLN A 82 -16.68 1.84 -43.28
C GLN A 82 -17.75 2.04 -42.20
N LYS A 83 -19.04 1.83 -42.53
CA LYS A 83 -20.11 1.84 -41.52
C LYS A 83 -19.96 0.71 -40.51
N MET A 84 -19.56 -0.49 -40.95
CA MET A 84 -19.29 -1.62 -40.06
C MET A 84 -18.08 -1.35 -39.15
N GLN A 85 -17.01 -0.75 -39.68
CA GLN A 85 -15.85 -0.33 -38.89
C GLN A 85 -16.21 0.72 -37.83
N ILE A 86 -17.01 1.74 -38.19
CA ILE A 86 -17.48 2.76 -37.24
C ILE A 86 -18.31 2.12 -36.12
N ASN A 87 -19.27 1.25 -36.46
CA ASN A 87 -20.10 0.58 -35.47
C ASN A 87 -19.27 -0.34 -34.54
N SER A 88 -18.25 -1.01 -35.09
CA SER A 88 -17.30 -1.81 -34.31
C SER A 88 -16.51 -0.96 -33.31
N LEU A 89 -15.99 0.20 -33.76
CA LEU A 89 -15.28 1.15 -32.90
C LEU A 89 -16.18 1.72 -31.80
N VAL A 90 -17.43 2.10 -32.13
CA VAL A 90 -18.42 2.55 -31.16
C VAL A 90 -18.69 1.48 -30.10
N GLY A 91 -18.84 0.22 -30.52
CA GLY A 91 -18.99 -0.92 -29.60
C GLY A 91 -17.77 -1.11 -28.69
N ALA A 92 -16.56 -0.98 -29.24
CA ALA A 92 -15.33 -1.06 -28.46
C ALA A 92 -15.20 0.08 -27.43
N ILE A 93 -15.56 1.31 -27.81
CA ILE A 93 -15.59 2.47 -26.92
C ILE A 93 -16.59 2.27 -25.79
N GLN A 94 -17.79 1.78 -26.08
CA GLN A 94 -18.81 1.51 -25.06
C GLN A 94 -18.36 0.43 -24.07
N LYS A 95 -17.69 -0.62 -24.54
CA LYS A 95 -17.10 -1.66 -23.66
C LYS A 95 -16.00 -1.08 -22.76
N LYS A 96 -15.09 -0.28 -23.32
CA LYS A 96 -14.05 0.40 -22.54
C LYS A 96 -14.66 1.36 -21.50
N LYS A 97 -15.70 2.11 -21.86
CA LYS A 97 -16.40 3.00 -20.92
C LYS A 97 -16.95 2.23 -19.72
N LYS A 98 -17.65 1.12 -19.94
CA LYS A 98 -18.13 0.26 -18.86
C LYS A 98 -16.99 -0.30 -18.00
N SER A 99 -15.87 -0.65 -18.63
CA SER A 99 -14.68 -1.11 -17.89
C SER A 99 -14.13 -0.02 -16.97
N VAL A 100 -14.06 1.24 -17.45
CA VAL A 100 -13.62 2.38 -16.63
C VAL A 100 -14.59 2.61 -15.47
N GLU A 101 -15.90 2.63 -15.72
CA GLU A 101 -16.92 2.79 -14.67
C GLU A 101 -16.85 1.69 -13.60
N ASN A 102 -16.50 0.46 -13.98
CA ASN A 102 -16.29 -0.63 -13.03
C ASN A 102 -15.00 -0.43 -12.21
N LEU A 103 -13.90 -0.06 -12.86
CA LEU A 103 -12.63 0.22 -12.18
C LEU A 103 -12.76 1.40 -11.20
N GLU A 104 -13.53 2.44 -11.54
CA GLU A 104 -13.79 3.56 -10.63
C GLU A 104 -14.57 3.12 -9.38
N LYS A 105 -15.51 2.16 -9.53
CA LYS A 105 -16.21 1.58 -8.37
C LYS A 105 -15.27 0.75 -7.51
N GLU A 106 -14.46 -0.11 -8.13
CA GLU A 106 -13.47 -0.92 -7.43
C GLU A 106 -12.46 -0.05 -6.67
N LEU A 107 -12.03 1.06 -7.25
CA LEU A 107 -11.14 2.03 -6.61
C LEU A 107 -11.79 2.65 -5.37
N LYS A 108 -13.04 3.13 -5.47
CA LYS A 108 -13.77 3.69 -4.32
C LYS A 108 -13.96 2.68 -3.20
N ASP A 109 -14.31 1.44 -3.55
CA ASP A 109 -14.47 0.36 -2.57
C ASP A 109 -13.13 0.05 -1.87
N LEU A 110 -12.02 0.10 -2.61
CA LEU A 110 -10.68 -0.13 -2.06
C LEU A 110 -10.24 1.02 -1.16
N GLU A 111 -10.49 2.28 -1.55
CA GLU A 111 -10.24 3.46 -0.72
C GLU A 111 -11.00 3.40 0.60
N PHE A 112 -12.27 2.98 0.56
CA PHE A 112 -13.07 2.78 1.76
C PHE A 112 -12.49 1.70 2.68
N LYS A 113 -12.10 0.54 2.10
CA LYS A 113 -11.46 -0.54 2.87
C LYS A 113 -10.14 -0.10 3.48
N TYR A 114 -9.34 0.67 2.75
CA TYR A 114 -8.08 1.20 3.22
C TYR A 114 -8.27 2.14 4.42
N GLU A 115 -9.19 3.10 4.33
CA GLU A 115 -9.46 4.02 5.45
C GLU A 115 -10.04 3.28 6.66
N LYS A 116 -10.85 2.23 6.44
CA LYS A 116 -11.31 1.36 7.53
C LYS A 116 -10.13 0.68 8.24
N LEU A 117 -9.25 0.01 7.49
CA LEU A 117 -8.09 -0.70 8.03
C LEU A 117 -7.14 0.24 8.79
N LYS A 118 -6.90 1.43 8.23
CA LYS A 118 -6.09 2.48 8.88
C LYS A 118 -6.66 2.92 10.22
N ASN A 119 -7.98 3.03 10.33
CA ASN A 119 -8.64 3.36 11.61
C ASN A 119 -8.58 2.21 12.61
N GLU A 120 -8.68 0.96 12.15
CA GLU A 120 -8.51 -0.24 13.00
C GLU A 120 -7.09 -0.31 13.58
N ILE A 121 -6.06 -0.14 12.75
CA ILE A 121 -4.65 -0.10 13.20
C ILE A 121 -4.45 1.00 14.25
N LYS A 122 -4.95 2.21 13.99
CA LYS A 122 -4.85 3.33 14.93
C LYS A 122 -5.56 3.07 16.26
N HIS A 123 -6.64 2.29 16.24
CA HIS A 123 -7.34 1.90 17.45
C HIS A 123 -6.53 0.87 18.25
N GLU A 124 -6.06 -0.20 17.59
CA GLU A 124 -5.22 -1.23 18.20
C GLU A 124 -3.93 -0.65 18.78
N GLU A 125 -3.28 0.30 18.10
CA GLU A 125 -2.10 0.99 18.61
C GLU A 125 -2.38 1.69 19.95
N LYS A 126 -3.53 2.35 20.08
CA LYS A 126 -3.91 3.04 21.33
C LYS A 126 -4.20 2.05 22.45
N GLU A 127 -4.88 0.95 22.16
CA GLU A 127 -5.15 -0.09 23.16
C GLU A 127 -3.85 -0.77 23.62
N ASN A 128 -2.96 -1.09 22.68
CA ASN A 128 -1.65 -1.65 22.98
C ASN A 128 -0.80 -0.70 23.81
N GLN A 129 -0.81 0.60 23.50
CA GLN A 129 -0.12 1.61 24.30
C GLN A 129 -0.67 1.69 25.73
N MET A 130 -2.00 1.70 25.89
CA MET A 130 -2.64 1.73 27.20
C MET A 130 -2.30 0.47 28.02
N SER A 131 -2.32 -0.70 27.38
CA SER A 131 -1.94 -1.97 28.00
C SER A 131 -0.47 -1.96 28.44
N ALA A 132 0.43 -1.47 27.59
CA ALA A 132 1.85 -1.32 27.91
C ALA A 132 2.09 -0.37 29.09
N GLU A 133 1.36 0.75 29.17
CA GLU A 133 1.45 1.68 30.30
C GLU A 133 0.98 1.05 31.62
N LEU A 134 -0.12 0.28 31.59
CA LEU A 134 -0.61 -0.45 32.76
C LEU A 134 0.39 -1.52 33.20
N PHE A 135 0.94 -2.28 32.26
CA PHE A 135 1.98 -3.26 32.53
C PHE A 135 3.22 -2.61 33.16
N HIS A 136 3.69 -1.48 32.60
CA HIS A 136 4.83 -0.76 33.14
C HIS A 136 4.58 -0.25 34.57
N LYS A 137 3.38 0.27 34.86
CA LYS A 137 2.98 0.66 36.22
C LYS A 137 2.96 -0.54 37.17
N ALA A 138 2.44 -1.68 36.74
CA ALA A 138 2.42 -2.90 37.52
C ALA A 138 3.84 -3.40 37.83
N VAL A 139 4.72 -3.48 36.82
CA VAL A 139 6.14 -3.84 37.00
C VAL A 139 6.82 -2.91 38.00
N LYS A 140 6.63 -1.59 37.86
CA LYS A 140 7.19 -0.61 38.80
C LYS A 140 6.69 -0.82 40.23
N TYR A 141 5.38 -1.09 40.39
CA TYR A 141 4.79 -1.44 41.68
C TYR A 141 5.46 -2.70 42.25
N PHE A 142 5.49 -3.79 41.50
CA PHE A 142 6.08 -5.05 41.96
C PHE A 142 7.56 -4.92 42.32
N THR A 143 8.36 -4.22 41.49
CA THR A 143 9.77 -3.97 41.79
C THR A 143 9.97 -3.15 43.06
N THR A 144 9.12 -2.15 43.30
CA THR A 144 9.21 -1.29 44.49
C THR A 144 8.86 -2.07 45.77
N TYR A 145 7.76 -2.83 45.76
CA TYR A 145 7.26 -3.50 46.96
C TYR A 145 7.97 -4.82 47.26
N PHE A 146 8.28 -5.62 46.23
CA PHE A 146 8.91 -6.92 46.41
C PHE A 146 10.43 -6.89 46.27
N GLN A 147 10.99 -5.74 45.87
CA GLN A 147 12.42 -5.50 45.79
C GLN A 147 13.13 -6.54 44.91
N TYR A 148 12.62 -6.75 43.70
CA TYR A 148 13.31 -7.50 42.66
C TYR A 148 13.03 -6.91 41.27
N ILE A 149 13.96 -7.15 40.35
CA ILE A 149 13.83 -6.84 38.93
C ILE A 149 13.76 -8.14 38.16
N ILE A 150 12.81 -8.22 37.24
CA ILE A 150 12.63 -9.33 36.31
C ILE A 150 13.14 -8.88 34.93
N GLU A 151 14.04 -9.65 34.33
CA GLU A 151 14.53 -9.44 32.97
C GLU A 151 14.31 -10.75 32.19
N GLU A 152 13.57 -10.71 31.09
CA GLU A 152 13.51 -11.85 30.19
C GLU A 152 14.86 -12.00 29.47
N ILE A 153 15.43 -13.21 29.47
CA ILE A 153 16.75 -13.46 28.87
C ILE A 153 16.59 -14.09 27.48
N HIS A 154 15.68 -15.05 27.37
CA HIS A 154 15.53 -15.88 26.19
C HIS A 154 14.17 -16.55 26.21
N SER A 155 13.51 -16.63 25.05
CA SER A 155 12.31 -17.44 24.85
C SER A 155 12.52 -18.28 23.58
N ASP A 156 12.24 -19.57 23.69
CA ASP A 156 12.10 -20.51 22.58
C ASP A 156 10.67 -21.10 22.57
N GLU A 157 10.38 -21.98 21.59
CA GLU A 157 9.03 -22.55 21.42
C GLU A 157 8.57 -23.40 22.61
N ASP A 158 9.50 -23.97 23.38
CA ASP A 158 9.21 -24.89 24.46
C ASP A 158 9.40 -24.27 25.84
N ASN A 159 10.34 -23.32 25.99
CA ASN A 159 10.72 -22.73 27.27
C ASN A 159 11.03 -21.24 27.17
N TYR A 160 10.81 -20.52 28.28
CA TYR A 160 11.33 -19.17 28.47
C TYR A 160 12.13 -19.06 29.75
N THR A 161 13.20 -18.27 29.68
CA THR A 161 14.12 -18.03 30.79
C THR A 161 14.01 -16.61 31.29
N VAL A 162 13.75 -16.50 32.59
CA VAL A 162 13.60 -15.24 33.31
C VAL A 162 14.77 -15.06 34.28
N LYS A 163 15.46 -13.93 34.20
CA LYS A 163 16.43 -13.48 35.20
C LYS A 163 15.72 -12.71 36.28
N ILE A 164 16.04 -13.01 37.53
CA ILE A 164 15.57 -12.24 38.67
C ILE A 164 16.77 -11.75 39.47
N ASN A 165 16.83 -10.43 39.64
CA ASN A 165 17.80 -9.76 40.49
C ASN A 165 17.07 -9.21 41.72
N PHE A 166 17.44 -9.66 42.91
CA PHE A 166 16.93 -9.06 44.14
C PHE A 166 17.58 -7.69 44.38
N ILE A 167 16.81 -6.76 44.93
CA ILE A 167 17.28 -5.50 45.47
C ILE A 167 17.42 -5.70 46.98
N ILE A 168 18.64 -5.53 47.49
CA ILE A 168 19.01 -5.73 48.89
C ILE A 168 19.61 -4.41 49.36
N GLU A 169 19.02 -3.81 50.40
CA GLU A 169 19.47 -2.51 50.95
C GLU A 169 19.58 -1.40 49.88
N GLY A 170 18.68 -1.40 48.91
CA GLY A 170 18.65 -0.42 47.82
C GLY A 170 19.66 -0.67 46.69
N LYS A 171 20.43 -1.77 46.72
CA LYS A 171 21.38 -2.17 45.68
C LYS A 171 20.96 -3.46 45.01
N LEU A 172 21.26 -3.60 43.72
CA LEU A 172 21.06 -4.84 42.99
C LEU A 172 22.04 -5.91 43.49
N SER A 173 21.51 -7.10 43.80
CA SER A 173 22.29 -8.28 44.14
C SER A 173 23.23 -8.65 42.99
N GLN A 174 24.48 -8.98 43.33
CA GLN A 174 25.47 -9.48 42.36
C GLN A 174 25.22 -10.93 41.92
N HIS A 175 24.17 -11.55 42.45
CA HIS A 175 23.85 -12.96 42.24
C HIS A 175 22.45 -13.12 41.64
N PRO A 176 22.28 -12.84 40.33
CA PRO A 176 21.03 -13.10 39.63
C PRO A 176 20.69 -14.59 39.67
N ILE A 177 19.40 -14.87 39.69
CA ILE A 177 18.86 -16.23 39.56
C ILE A 177 18.17 -16.33 38.22
N ARG A 178 18.39 -17.42 37.49
CA ARG A 178 17.69 -17.70 36.23
C ARG A 178 16.61 -18.73 36.48
N PHE A 179 15.38 -18.46 36.15
CA PHE A 179 14.26 -19.37 36.23
C PHE A 179 13.90 -19.81 34.81
N ILE A 180 13.63 -21.10 34.63
CA ILE A 180 13.28 -21.70 33.33
C ILE A 180 11.86 -22.20 33.45
N PHE A 181 10.97 -21.68 32.61
CA PHE A 181 9.56 -22.02 32.57
C PHE A 181 9.23 -22.75 31.28
N ASP A 182 8.23 -23.62 31.34
CA ASP A 182 7.60 -24.22 30.17
C ASP A 182 6.70 -23.17 29.50
N SER A 183 6.92 -22.90 28.21
CA SER A 183 6.18 -21.89 27.44
C SER A 183 4.72 -22.24 27.19
N LYS A 184 4.33 -23.52 27.30
CA LYS A 184 2.96 -23.99 27.00
C LYS A 184 2.05 -23.96 28.22
N ILE A 185 2.61 -24.20 29.41
CA ILE A 185 1.84 -24.32 30.66
C ILE A 185 2.25 -23.33 31.75
N ASP A 186 3.22 -22.45 31.49
CA ASP A 186 3.71 -21.43 32.43
C ASP A 186 4.16 -22.02 33.78
N THR A 187 4.75 -23.23 33.75
CA THR A 187 5.24 -23.89 34.97
C THR A 187 6.74 -23.84 35.08
N LEU A 188 7.25 -23.63 36.30
CA LEU A 188 8.69 -23.61 36.56
C LEU A 188 9.28 -25.01 36.37
N ILE A 189 10.13 -25.17 35.36
CA ILE A 189 10.86 -26.41 35.04
C ILE A 189 12.10 -26.55 35.91
N ASN A 190 12.85 -25.46 36.10
CA ASN A 190 14.07 -25.44 36.91
C ASN A 190 14.50 -24.00 37.20
N PHE A 191 15.48 -23.80 38.07
CA PHE A 191 16.16 -22.52 38.24
C PHE A 191 17.66 -22.71 38.49
N HIS A 192 18.47 -21.72 38.14
CA HIS A 192 19.90 -21.68 38.37
C HIS A 192 20.23 -20.62 39.40
N ALA A 193 20.58 -21.07 40.60
CA ALA A 193 21.01 -20.24 41.73
C ALA A 193 22.41 -20.63 42.24
N GLY A 194 23.30 -21.16 41.39
CA GLY A 194 24.61 -21.67 41.80
C GLY A 194 25.52 -20.65 42.49
N ALA A 195 25.31 -19.35 42.23
CA ALA A 195 25.99 -18.28 42.96
C ALA A 195 25.53 -18.15 44.41
N LEU A 196 24.35 -18.68 44.76
CA LEU A 196 23.72 -18.57 46.09
C LEU A 196 23.69 -19.89 46.84
N LEU A 197 23.44 -21.00 46.13
CA LEU A 197 23.20 -22.31 46.71
C LEU A 197 24.29 -23.31 46.27
N THR A 198 24.62 -24.25 47.14
CA THR A 198 25.32 -25.47 46.73
C THR A 198 24.39 -26.37 45.91
N THR A 199 24.94 -27.34 45.16
CA THR A 199 24.14 -28.32 44.42
C THR A 199 23.14 -29.05 45.32
N GLN A 200 23.57 -29.50 46.50
CA GLN A 200 22.69 -30.17 47.46
C GLN A 200 21.55 -29.26 47.96
N GLN A 201 21.85 -27.98 48.24
CA GLN A 201 20.83 -27.02 48.67
C GLN A 201 19.82 -26.73 47.56
N HIS A 202 20.30 -26.63 46.32
CA HIS A 202 19.45 -26.47 45.14
C HIS A 202 18.50 -27.65 44.98
N ASP A 203 19.01 -28.90 45.01
CA ASP A 203 18.20 -30.10 44.84
C ASP A 203 17.11 -30.21 45.92
N ILE A 204 17.46 -29.96 47.18
CA ILE A 204 16.49 -29.97 48.30
C ILE A 204 15.39 -28.92 48.09
N LEU A 205 15.79 -27.69 47.76
CA LEU A 205 14.85 -26.60 47.59
C LEU A 205 13.94 -26.82 46.37
N PHE A 206 14.49 -27.33 45.29
CA PHE A 206 13.75 -27.58 44.06
C PHE A 206 12.79 -28.78 44.20
N ASN A 207 13.20 -29.86 44.87
CA ASN A 207 12.30 -30.97 45.20
C ASN A 207 11.14 -30.52 46.10
N ARG A 208 11.41 -29.68 47.11
CA ARG A 208 10.36 -29.09 47.94
C ARG A 208 9.39 -28.23 47.13
N PHE A 209 9.90 -27.46 46.16
CA PHE A 209 9.05 -26.72 45.24
C PHE A 209 8.18 -27.66 44.40
N LYS A 210 8.74 -28.75 43.85
CA LYS A 210 7.95 -29.74 43.08
C LYS A 210 6.82 -30.38 43.90
N GLU A 211 7.04 -30.61 45.18
CA GLU A 211 6.01 -31.20 46.05
C GLU A 211 4.91 -30.20 46.44
N THR A 212 5.27 -28.93 46.63
CA THR A 212 4.36 -27.92 47.21
C THR A 212 3.80 -26.94 46.19
N HIS A 213 4.42 -26.83 45.01
CA HIS A 213 4.19 -25.79 44.01
C HIS A 213 4.16 -24.36 44.58
N ASN A 214 4.86 -24.13 45.70
CA ASN A 214 4.82 -22.86 46.42
C ASN A 214 5.93 -21.92 45.94
N LEU A 215 5.64 -21.19 44.86
CA LEU A 215 6.57 -20.22 44.28
C LEU A 215 6.95 -19.09 45.27
N PRO A 216 6.03 -18.51 46.06
CA PRO A 216 6.40 -17.52 47.08
C PRO A 216 7.42 -18.02 48.10
N ALA A 217 7.28 -19.27 48.58
CA ALA A 217 8.23 -19.85 49.53
C ALA A 217 9.61 -20.08 48.90
N LEU A 218 9.65 -20.49 47.63
CA LEU A 218 10.89 -20.59 46.85
C LEU A 218 11.59 -19.23 46.77
N PHE A 219 10.86 -18.19 46.36
CA PHE A 219 11.39 -16.82 46.24
C PHE A 219 11.89 -16.27 47.57
N PHE A 220 11.15 -16.49 48.65
CA PHE A 220 11.56 -16.08 50.00
C PHE A 220 12.90 -16.71 50.39
N THR A 221 13.05 -18.02 50.17
CA THR A 221 14.27 -18.77 50.50
C THR A 221 15.47 -18.29 49.68
N LEU A 222 15.26 -18.05 48.39
CA LEU A 222 16.29 -17.55 47.49
C LEU A 222 16.73 -16.13 47.84
N ARG A 223 15.77 -15.25 48.16
CA ARG A 223 16.06 -13.87 48.62
C ARG A 223 16.83 -13.88 49.93
N TYR A 224 16.43 -14.72 50.88
CA TYR A 224 17.13 -14.86 52.16
C TYR A 224 18.57 -15.33 51.96
N SER A 225 18.79 -16.28 51.05
CA SER A 225 20.14 -16.76 50.68
C SER A 225 20.99 -15.65 50.05
N ALA A 226 20.39 -14.81 49.19
CA ALA A 226 21.05 -13.66 48.61
C ALA A 226 21.44 -12.61 49.66
N LEU A 227 20.56 -12.34 50.63
CA LEU A 227 20.85 -11.44 51.75
C LEU A 227 22.05 -11.92 52.58
N GLN A 228 22.10 -13.21 52.92
CA GLN A 228 23.22 -13.78 53.67
C GLN A 228 24.57 -13.65 52.97
N LYS A 229 24.59 -13.71 51.62
CA LYS A 229 25.81 -13.52 50.84
C LYS A 229 26.19 -12.05 50.64
N HIS A 230 25.24 -11.13 50.74
CA HIS A 230 25.51 -9.69 50.63
C HIS A 230 26.17 -9.10 51.90
N VAL A 231 25.92 -9.71 53.07
CA VAL A 231 26.46 -9.24 54.36
C VAL A 231 27.91 -9.72 54.62
N LYS A 232 28.42 -10.63 53.78
CA LYS A 232 29.81 -11.13 53.85
C LYS A 232 30.69 -10.43 52.84
#